data_AF-A0AAV8GCJ5-F1
#
_entry.id   AF-A0AAV8GCJ5-F1
#
_cell.length_a   1.000
_cell.length_b   1.000
_cell.length_c   1.000
_cell.angle_alpha   90.00
_cell.angle_beta   90.00
_cell.angle_gamma   90.00
#
_symmetry.space_group_name_H-M   'P 1'
#
loop_
_entity.id
_entity.type
_entity.pdbx_description
1 polymer ?
#
loop_
_entity_poly.entity_id
_entity_poly.type
_entity_poly.pdbx_seq_one_letter_code
_entity_poly.pdbx_strand_id
1 'polypeptide(L)'
;METAIREAKEEIGLQPNLVSVVIVLEPICTKSLLRVAPIVCIFNDKDAFKPVLNPDEVEEIFDVPLEMFLKDENRRAKDQEWQGIKYLIHFFDYTKDDTKYLIWGLTAGILIPAASVVYQRSPSFQEQHRGYWNSIFQKIEKLMGPCC
;
A
#
# COMPACT_ATOMS: atom_id res chain seq x y z
N MET A 1 2.52 13.25 -7.50
CA MET A 1 3.86 12.65 -7.64
C MET A 1 4.89 13.38 -6.78
N GLU A 2 5.03 14.70 -6.97
CA GLU A 2 5.96 15.54 -6.20
C GLU A 2 5.83 15.34 -4.68
N THR A 3 4.60 15.30 -4.15
CA THR A 3 4.34 15.03 -2.74
C THR A 3 5.00 13.74 -2.25
N ALA A 4 4.81 12.61 -2.93
CA ALA A 4 5.36 11.32 -2.49
C ALA A 4 6.89 11.31 -2.47
N ILE A 5 7.53 11.96 -3.46
CA ILE A 5 8.99 12.07 -3.52
C ILE A 5 9.51 13.00 -2.41
N ARG A 6 8.79 14.09 -2.12
CA ARG A 6 9.13 15.00 -1.02
C ARG A 6 9.03 14.27 0.32
N GLU A 7 7.90 13.62 0.62
CA GLU A 7 7.72 12.88 1.89
C GLU A 7 8.78 11.77 2.04
N ALA A 8 9.04 10.97 1.00
CA ALA A 8 10.06 9.92 1.07
C ALA A 8 11.48 10.49 1.33
N LYS A 9 11.76 11.71 0.88
CA LYS A 9 13.02 12.39 1.20
C LYS A 9 13.06 12.85 2.65
N GLU A 10 11.96 13.40 3.16
CA GLU A 10 11.83 13.90 4.54
C GLU A 10 11.87 12.75 5.56
N GLU A 11 11.12 11.68 5.32
CA GLU A 11 10.95 10.55 6.23
C GLU A 11 12.16 9.60 6.28
N ILE A 12 12.72 9.24 5.11
CA ILE A 12 13.75 8.20 4.99
C ILE A 12 15.00 8.63 4.19
N GLY A 13 15.11 9.91 3.81
CA GLY A 13 16.28 10.44 3.10
C GLY A 13 16.38 10.01 1.63
N LEU A 14 15.31 9.48 1.03
CA LEU A 14 15.31 8.99 -0.35
C LEU A 14 15.59 10.11 -1.35
N GLN A 15 16.74 10.06 -2.04
CA GLN A 15 17.05 11.03 -3.09
C GLN A 15 16.26 10.70 -4.37
N PRO A 16 15.61 11.69 -5.01
CA PRO A 16 14.77 11.45 -6.19
C PRO A 16 15.49 10.78 -7.36
N ASN A 17 16.80 10.98 -7.51
CA ASN A 17 17.61 10.41 -8.57
C ASN A 17 17.94 8.91 -8.36
N LEU A 18 17.72 8.37 -7.17
CA LEU A 18 17.96 6.96 -6.86
C LEU A 18 16.82 6.04 -7.33
N VAL A 19 15.68 6.60 -7.74
CA VAL A 19 14.51 5.84 -8.13
C VAL A 19 13.93 6.30 -9.45
N SER A 20 13.28 5.37 -10.15
CA SER A 20 12.47 5.64 -11.32
C SER A 20 11.03 5.22 -11.05
N VAL A 21 10.08 6.10 -11.37
CA VAL A 21 8.65 5.79 -11.26
C VAL A 21 8.28 4.79 -12.35
N VAL A 22 7.61 3.71 -11.95
CA VAL A 22 7.14 2.66 -12.87
C VAL A 22 5.67 2.85 -13.17
N ILE A 23 4.86 3.03 -12.12
CA ILE A 23 3.40 3.15 -12.25
C ILE A 23 2.82 3.97 -11.11
N VAL A 24 1.76 4.72 -11.42
CA VAL A 24 0.86 5.32 -10.44
C VAL A 24 -0.39 4.45 -10.40
N LEU A 25 -0.70 3.88 -9.23
CA LEU A 25 -1.88 3.04 -9.05
C LEU A 25 -3.15 3.90 -8.94
N GLU A 26 -4.30 3.26 -9.13
CA GLU A 26 -5.58 3.93 -8.93
C GLU A 26 -5.68 4.50 -7.51
N PRO A 27 -6.13 5.76 -7.35
CA PRO A 27 -6.24 6.37 -6.04
C PRO A 27 -7.23 5.62 -5.14
N ILE A 28 -6.82 5.38 -3.90
CA ILE A 28 -7.65 4.80 -2.86
C ILE A 28 -8.15 5.94 -1.97
N CYS A 29 -9.45 5.95 -1.70
CA CYS A 29 -10.03 6.89 -0.76
C CYS A 29 -10.27 6.19 0.58
N THR A 30 -9.74 6.77 1.65
CA THR A 30 -9.89 6.23 3.00
C THR A 30 -11.26 6.60 3.59
N LYS A 31 -11.63 5.95 4.70
CA LYS A 31 -12.84 6.29 5.46
C LYS A 31 -12.85 7.72 6.01
N SER A 32 -11.67 8.31 6.19
CA SER A 32 -11.49 9.70 6.60
C SER A 32 -11.54 10.68 5.43
N LEU A 33 -11.96 10.22 4.25
CA LEU A 33 -12.06 11.01 3.01
C LEU A 33 -10.70 11.54 2.52
N LEU A 34 -9.60 10.87 2.92
CA LEU A 34 -8.28 11.14 2.36
C LEU A 34 -8.12 10.37 1.05
N ARG A 35 -7.76 11.07 -0.02
CA ARG A 35 -7.40 10.47 -1.31
C ARG A 35 -5.90 10.20 -1.35
N VAL A 36 -5.52 8.93 -1.45
CA VAL A 36 -4.14 8.48 -1.52
C VAL A 36 -3.88 7.91 -2.90
N ALA A 37 -2.88 8.44 -3.61
CA ALA A 37 -2.45 7.93 -4.92
C ALA A 37 -1.10 7.21 -4.75
N PRO A 38 -1.09 5.86 -4.74
CA PRO A 38 0.16 5.11 -4.55
C PRO A 38 1.05 5.22 -5.78
N ILE A 39 2.35 5.40 -5.55
CA ILE A 39 3.36 5.49 -6.61
C ILE A 39 4.36 4.35 -6.39
N VAL A 40 4.52 3.52 -7.41
CA VAL A 40 5.48 2.42 -7.39
C VAL A 40 6.73 2.84 -8.13
N CYS A 41 7.86 2.73 -7.44
CA CYS A 41 9.17 3.06 -7.96
C CYS A 41 10.11 1.86 -7.91
N ILE A 42 11.12 1.86 -8.78
CA ILE A 42 12.24 0.93 -8.74
C ILE A 42 13.51 1.72 -8.41
N PHE A 43 14.38 1.16 -7.57
CA PHE A 43 15.71 1.70 -7.36
C PHE A 43 16.56 1.54 -8.62
N ASN A 44 17.15 2.64 -9.08
CA ASN A 44 18.16 2.65 -10.14
C ASN A 44 19.44 1.98 -9.66
N ASP A 45 19.78 2.20 -8.38
CA ASP A 45 20.86 1.57 -7.64
C ASP A 45 20.42 1.45 -6.17
N LYS A 46 20.11 0.23 -5.73
CA LYS A 46 19.67 -0.02 -4.34
C LYS A 46 20.83 0.14 -3.35
N ASP A 47 22.06 -0.14 -3.75
CA ASP A 47 23.23 -0.06 -2.86
C ASP A 47 23.66 1.39 -2.60
N ALA A 48 23.31 2.30 -3.51
CA ALA A 48 23.44 3.73 -3.30
C ALA A 48 22.42 4.31 -2.30
N PHE A 49 21.33 3.59 -1.98
CA PHE A 49 20.35 4.04 -1.00
C PHE A 49 20.87 3.83 0.42
N LYS A 50 21.20 4.95 1.08
CA LYS A 50 21.59 5.00 2.49
C LYS A 50 20.49 5.72 3.27
N PRO A 51 19.56 5.00 3.91
CA PRO A 51 18.43 5.63 4.59
C PRO A 51 18.91 6.54 5.72
N VAL A 52 18.28 7.70 5.83
CA VAL A 52 18.43 8.62 6.97
C VAL A 52 17.03 8.86 7.49
N LEU A 53 16.71 8.25 8.63
CA LEU A 53 15.36 8.29 9.20
C LEU A 53 15.13 9.60 9.94
N ASN A 54 13.97 10.21 9.72
CA ASN A 54 13.45 11.26 10.60
C ASN A 54 12.87 10.62 11.87
N PRO A 55 13.50 10.75 13.05
CA PRO A 55 13.04 10.07 14.26
C PRO A 55 11.70 10.61 14.79
N ASP A 56 11.26 11.78 14.35
CA ASP A 56 9.96 12.34 14.75
C ASP A 56 8.78 11.65 14.03
N GLU A 57 9.07 10.94 12.91
CA GLU A 57 8.06 10.37 12.03
C GLU A 57 8.26 8.87 11.74
N VAL A 58 9.51 8.40 11.76
CA VAL A 58 9.89 7.03 11.39
C VAL A 58 10.75 6.39 12.48
N GLU A 59 10.18 5.37 13.12
CA GLU A 59 10.87 4.55 14.12
C GLU A 59 11.84 3.54 13.48
N GLU A 60 11.44 2.94 12.35
CA GLU A 60 12.19 1.85 11.74
C GLU A 60 11.93 1.75 10.22
N ILE A 61 12.92 1.25 9.48
CA ILE A 61 12.80 0.82 8.08
C ILE A 61 13.10 -0.66 7.94
N PHE A 62 12.24 -1.38 7.22
CA PHE A 62 12.44 -2.78 6.87
C PHE A 62 11.93 -3.06 5.46
N ASP A 63 12.45 -4.11 4.84
CA ASP A 63 12.00 -4.60 3.54
C ASP A 63 11.40 -6.00 3.66
N VAL A 64 10.47 -6.31 2.75
CA VAL A 64 9.80 -7.60 2.66
C VAL A 64 9.72 -8.06 1.21
N PRO A 65 9.68 -9.37 0.92
CA PRO A 65 9.47 -9.86 -0.44
C PRO A 65 8.10 -9.44 -0.95
N LEU A 66 8.03 -8.62 -2.01
CA LEU A 66 6.75 -8.13 -2.57
C LEU A 66 5.79 -9.29 -2.92
N GLU A 67 6.31 -10.44 -3.32
CA GLU A 67 5.50 -11.61 -3.66
C GLU A 67 4.66 -12.15 -2.49
N MET A 68 5.03 -11.83 -1.24
CA MET A 68 4.28 -12.28 -0.06
C MET A 68 2.83 -11.78 -0.07
N PHE A 69 2.55 -10.65 -0.72
CA PHE A 69 1.21 -10.07 -0.81
C PHE A 69 0.29 -10.79 -1.81
N LEU A 70 0.78 -11.85 -2.46
CA LEU A 70 0.00 -12.72 -3.35
C LEU A 70 -0.21 -14.12 -2.77
N LYS A 71 0.32 -14.36 -1.58
CA LYS A 71 0.43 -15.64 -0.91
C LYS A 71 -0.47 -15.67 0.33
N ASP A 72 -1.13 -16.79 0.58
CA ASP A 72 -2.04 -16.95 1.74
C ASP A 72 -1.28 -17.35 3.01
N GLU A 73 0.00 -17.67 2.86
CA GLU A 73 0.93 -18.01 3.92
C GLU A 73 1.16 -16.82 4.85
N ASN A 74 0.96 -17.03 6.15
CA ASN A 74 1.05 -15.98 7.19
C ASN A 74 0.12 -14.78 6.95
N ARG A 75 -0.97 -15.01 6.21
CA ARG A 75 -2.01 -14.01 5.99
C ARG A 75 -3.26 -14.34 6.79
N ARG A 76 -3.89 -13.32 7.34
CA ARG A 76 -5.23 -13.37 7.94
C ARG A 76 -6.10 -12.31 7.27
N ALA A 77 -7.42 -12.51 7.24
CA ALA A 77 -8.36 -11.45 6.86
C ALA A 77 -9.53 -11.39 7.83
N LYS A 78 -10.11 -10.19 7.96
CA LYS A 78 -11.29 -9.95 8.77
C LYS A 78 -12.31 -9.14 7.98
N ASP A 79 -13.55 -9.62 8.02
CA ASP A 79 -14.71 -8.87 7.54
C ASP A 79 -14.91 -7.59 8.35
N GLN A 80 -15.16 -6.52 7.62
CA GLN A 80 -15.50 -5.24 8.18
C GLN A 80 -16.65 -4.63 7.39
N GLU A 81 -17.35 -3.70 8.02
CA GLU A 81 -18.41 -2.95 7.39
C GLU A 81 -18.18 -1.45 7.57
N TRP A 82 -18.45 -0.69 6.52
CA TRP A 82 -18.49 0.77 6.58
C TRP A 82 -19.67 1.28 5.76
N GLN A 83 -20.59 1.98 6.41
CA GLN A 83 -21.80 2.53 5.79
C GLN A 83 -22.59 1.51 4.94
N GLY A 84 -22.68 0.26 5.42
CA GLY A 84 -23.34 -0.86 4.75
C GLY A 84 -22.51 -1.58 3.68
N ILE A 85 -21.26 -1.15 3.45
CA ILE A 85 -20.34 -1.78 2.49
C ILE A 85 -19.43 -2.73 3.25
N LYS A 86 -19.50 -4.02 2.93
CA LYS A 86 -18.60 -5.03 3.46
C LYS A 86 -17.28 -5.04 2.70
N TYR A 87 -16.17 -5.12 3.43
CA TYR A 87 -14.83 -5.18 2.87
C TYR A 87 -13.92 -6.03 3.76
N LEU A 88 -12.86 -6.58 3.17
CA LEU A 88 -11.86 -7.37 3.86
C LEU A 88 -10.69 -6.47 4.27
N ILE A 89 -10.31 -6.55 5.55
CA ILE A 89 -9.01 -6.07 6.02
C ILE A 89 -8.05 -7.26 6.03
N HIS A 90 -6.91 -7.10 5.36
CA HIS A 90 -5.84 -8.09 5.32
C HIS A 90 -4.77 -7.77 6.36
N PHE A 91 -4.18 -8.83 6.89
CA PHE A 91 -3.08 -8.82 7.83
C PHE A 91 -2.03 -9.79 7.31
N PHE A 92 -0.78 -9.34 7.18
CA PHE A 92 0.36 -10.16 6.81
C PHE A 92 1.38 -10.11 7.93
N ASP A 93 1.69 -11.27 8.49
CA ASP A 93 2.70 -11.42 9.53
C ASP A 93 4.05 -11.72 8.86
N TYR A 94 5.08 -10.92 9.16
CA TYR A 94 6.43 -11.09 8.63
C TYR A 94 7.45 -11.13 9.77
N THR A 95 8.43 -12.02 9.68
CA THR A 95 9.52 -12.10 10.66
C THR A 95 10.85 -11.88 9.95
N LYS A 96 11.64 -10.94 10.44
CA LYS A 96 13.01 -10.66 9.98
C LYS A 96 13.91 -10.51 11.20
N ASP A 97 15.01 -11.26 11.25
CA ASP A 97 16.01 -11.21 12.33
C ASP A 97 15.36 -11.26 13.73
N ASP A 98 14.49 -12.25 13.95
CA ASP A 98 13.68 -12.46 15.17
C ASP A 98 12.66 -11.35 15.52
N THR A 99 12.58 -10.30 14.70
CA THR A 99 11.61 -9.20 14.85
C THR A 99 10.35 -9.49 14.04
N LYS A 100 9.18 -9.29 14.64
CA LYS A 100 7.87 -9.52 14.00
C LYS A 100 7.23 -8.21 13.57
N TYR A 101 6.85 -8.14 12.30
CA TYR A 101 6.15 -7.03 11.68
C TYR A 101 4.75 -7.44 11.27
N LEU A 102 3.80 -6.53 11.47
CA LEU A 102 2.42 -6.69 11.03
C LEU A 102 2.12 -5.65 9.94
N ILE A 103 1.91 -6.11 8.71
CA ILE A 103 1.51 -5.26 7.59
C ILE A 103 0.00 -5.42 7.39
N TRP A 104 -0.77 -4.34 7.55
CA TRP A 104 -2.22 -4.41 7.53
C TRP A 104 -2.87 -3.10 7.06
N GLY A 105 -4.20 -3.10 6.95
CA GLY A 105 -4.98 -1.88 6.67
C GLY A 105 -4.73 -1.33 5.26
N LEU A 106 -4.60 0.01 5.16
CA LEU A 106 -4.37 0.70 3.88
C LEU A 106 -3.10 0.21 3.20
N THR A 107 -2.02 -0.01 3.95
CA THR A 107 -0.74 -0.49 3.42
C THR A 107 -0.89 -1.84 2.73
N ALA A 108 -1.55 -2.81 3.37
CA ALA A 108 -1.84 -4.10 2.74
C ALA A 108 -2.76 -3.94 1.51
N GLY A 109 -3.77 -3.06 1.60
CA GLY A 109 -4.66 -2.74 0.49
C GLY A 109 -3.96 -2.10 -0.73
N ILE A 110 -2.80 -1.47 -0.54
CA ILE A 110 -1.95 -0.94 -1.62
C ILE A 110 -1.00 -2.03 -2.15
N LEU A 111 -0.40 -2.82 -1.25
CA LEU A 111 0.64 -3.77 -1.62
C LEU A 111 0.10 -5.00 -2.38
N ILE A 112 -1.14 -5.43 -2.13
CA ILE A 112 -1.79 -6.51 -2.89
C ILE A 112 -1.95 -6.17 -4.38
N PRO A 113 -2.60 -5.05 -4.77
CA PRO A 113 -2.71 -4.68 -6.18
C PRO A 113 -1.35 -4.32 -6.79
N ALA A 114 -0.44 -3.69 -6.03
CA ALA A 114 0.93 -3.42 -6.50
C ALA A 114 1.64 -4.73 -6.89
N ALA A 115 1.63 -5.73 -6.02
CA ALA A 115 2.21 -7.04 -6.30
C ALA A 115 1.52 -7.73 -7.49
N SER A 116 0.19 -7.61 -7.59
CA SER A 116 -0.58 -8.23 -8.68
C SER A 116 -0.19 -7.66 -10.05
N VAL A 117 0.03 -6.34 -10.12
CA VAL A 117 0.51 -5.66 -11.32
C VAL A 117 1.93 -6.08 -11.66
N VAL A 118 2.84 -6.07 -10.68
CA VAL A 118 4.27 -6.39 -10.89
C VAL A 118 4.46 -7.85 -11.34
N TYR A 119 3.79 -8.80 -10.70
CA TYR A 119 3.91 -10.22 -11.02
C TYR A 119 2.91 -10.71 -12.08
N GLN A 120 2.06 -9.81 -12.59
CA GLN A 120 1.01 -10.12 -13.58
C GLN A 120 0.14 -11.33 -13.19
N ARG A 121 -0.20 -11.45 -11.91
CA ARG A 121 -1.01 -12.55 -11.39
C ARG A 121 -1.86 -12.10 -10.21
N SER A 122 -3.03 -12.72 -10.04
CA SER A 122 -3.90 -12.48 -8.90
C SER A 122 -3.37 -13.14 -7.62
N PRO A 123 -3.73 -12.61 -6.43
CA PRO A 123 -3.43 -13.28 -5.17
C PRO A 123 -4.10 -14.65 -5.08
N SER A 124 -3.51 -15.57 -4.32
CA SER A 124 -4.07 -16.92 -4.07
C SER A 124 -5.26 -16.92 -3.10
N PHE A 125 -5.72 -15.74 -2.69
CA PHE A 125 -6.80 -15.53 -1.73
C PHE A 125 -7.80 -14.50 -2.26
N GLN A 126 -8.97 -14.43 -1.62
CA GLN A 126 -9.97 -13.42 -1.95
C GLN A 126 -9.50 -12.04 -1.51
N GLU A 127 -9.27 -11.13 -2.45
CA GLU A 127 -8.85 -9.75 -2.17
C GLU A 127 -9.98 -8.90 -1.58
N GLN A 128 -11.18 -8.93 -2.16
CA GLN A 128 -12.33 -8.19 -1.66
C GLN A 128 -13.64 -8.93 -1.93
N HIS A 129 -14.72 -8.48 -1.30
CA HIS A 129 -16.06 -8.96 -1.61
C HIS A 129 -16.47 -8.58 -3.03
N ARG A 130 -17.25 -9.43 -3.68
CA ARG A 130 -17.78 -9.16 -5.02
C ARG A 130 -18.57 -7.85 -5.02
N GLY A 131 -18.25 -6.95 -5.94
CA GLY A 131 -18.92 -5.65 -6.05
C GLY A 131 -18.41 -4.58 -5.09
N TYR A 132 -17.45 -4.88 -4.21
CA TYR A 132 -16.85 -3.93 -3.28
C TYR A 132 -16.41 -2.64 -3.97
N TRP A 133 -15.58 -2.75 -5.02
CA TRP A 133 -15.04 -1.60 -5.74
C TRP A 133 -16.15 -0.71 -6.33
N ASN A 134 -17.17 -1.30 -6.95
CA ASN A 134 -18.31 -0.53 -7.46
C ASN A 134 -19.07 0.18 -6.34
N SER A 135 -19.36 -0.52 -5.24
CA SER A 135 -20.08 0.05 -4.10
C SER A 135 -19.29 1.17 -3.43
N ILE A 136 -17.98 1.00 -3.24
CA ILE A 136 -17.14 2.00 -2.60
C ILE A 136 -16.98 3.24 -3.49
N PHE A 137 -16.75 3.09 -4.80
CA PHE A 137 -16.63 4.22 -5.72
C PHE A 137 -17.91 5.07 -5.74
N GLN A 138 -19.08 4.45 -5.94
CA GLN A 138 -20.36 5.17 -5.94
C GLN A 138 -20.64 5.89 -4.62
N LYS A 139 -20.25 5.29 -3.50
CA LYS A 139 -20.47 5.87 -2.18
C LYS A 139 -19.55 7.07 -1.94
N ILE A 140 -18.27 6.95 -2.31
CA ILE A 140 -17.29 8.00 -2.14
C ILE A 140 -17.57 9.18 -3.07
N GLU A 141 -17.96 8.91 -4.32
CA GLU A 141 -18.42 9.94 -5.26
C GLU A 141 -19.63 10.72 -4.70
N LYS A 142 -20.58 10.04 -4.05
CA LYS A 142 -21.68 10.72 -3.35
C LYS A 142 -21.24 11.59 -2.17
N LEU A 143 -20.19 11.20 -1.45
CA LEU A 143 -19.72 11.90 -0.26
C LEU A 143 -18.78 13.07 -0.60
N MET A 144 -17.97 12.94 -1.66
CA MET A 144 -16.97 13.93 -2.06
C MET A 144 -17.39 14.76 -3.28
N GLY A 145 -18.50 14.43 -3.94
CA GLY A 145 -18.85 14.95 -5.25
C GLY A 145 -18.12 14.22 -6.39
N PRO A 146 -18.45 14.52 -7.66
CA PRO A 146 -17.72 13.96 -8.81
C PRO A 146 -16.25 14.36 -8.72
N CYS A 147 -15.36 13.38 -8.83
CA CYS A 147 -13.92 13.60 -8.86
C CYS A 147 -13.56 14.44 -10.09
N CYS A 148 -13.13 15.69 -9.88
CA CYS A 148 -12.39 16.47 -10.89
C CYS A 148 -10.97 15.90 -11.08
#